data_AF-J2YL28-F1
#
_entry.id   AF-J2YL28-F1
#
_cell.length_a   1.000
_cell.length_b   1.000
_cell.length_c   1.000
_cell.angle_alpha   90.00
_cell.angle_beta   90.00
_cell.angle_gamma   90.00
#
_symmetry.space_group_name_H-M   'P 1'
#
loop_
_entity.id
_entity.type
_entity.pdbx_description
1 polymer ?
#
loop_
_entity_poly.entity_id
_entity_poly.type
_entity_poly.pdbx_seq_one_letter_code
_entity_poly.pdbx_strand_id
1 'polypeptide(L)'
;MKRKPEYFVLRGLLFLFDIENSHDDAREKIIVSKNVNDEKELAELFDILMKPEFLSYSAQEREWCIETLEHYLGVGDSFDAVFKKITTYFDDDVKDQRQFMQVLLSCLLSYHVDDSRMG
;
A
#
# COMPACT_ATOMS: atom_id res chain seq x y z
N MET A 1 16.99 -12.48 -12.35
CA MET A 1 17.72 -11.40 -11.65
C MET A 1 16.80 -10.83 -10.60
N LYS A 2 17.25 -10.64 -9.35
CA LYS A 2 16.45 -9.91 -8.36
C LYS A 2 16.32 -8.45 -8.81
N ARG A 3 15.10 -7.93 -8.88
CA ARG A 3 14.88 -6.52 -9.20
C ARG A 3 15.33 -5.69 -8.01
N LYS A 4 15.98 -4.54 -8.25
CA LYS A 4 16.45 -3.68 -7.16
C LYS A 4 15.23 -3.03 -6.49
N PRO A 5 15.27 -2.77 -5.18
CA PRO A 5 14.25 -1.94 -4.52
C PRO A 5 14.17 -0.58 -5.21
N GLU A 6 13.02 -0.24 -5.76
CA GLU A 6 12.82 1.00 -6.50
C GLU A 6 11.65 1.79 -5.94
N TYR A 7 11.89 3.07 -5.68
CA TYR A 7 10.94 3.94 -4.99
C TYR A 7 9.61 4.12 -5.76
N PHE A 8 9.65 3.96 -7.09
CA PHE A 8 8.43 4.05 -7.91
C PHE A 8 7.46 2.90 -7.64
N VAL A 9 7.94 1.74 -7.16
CA VAL A 9 7.10 0.59 -6.80
C VAL A 9 6.16 0.98 -5.65
N LEU A 10 6.69 1.68 -4.65
CA LEU A 10 5.90 2.20 -3.52
C LEU A 10 4.87 3.22 -3.99
N ARG A 11 5.28 4.13 -4.89
CA ARG A 11 4.34 5.09 -5.50
C ARG A 11 3.22 4.38 -6.27
N GLY A 12 3.55 3.32 -7.00
CA GLY A 12 2.57 2.51 -7.75
C GLY A 12 1.49 1.92 -6.83
N LEU A 13 1.89 1.35 -5.69
CA LEU A 13 0.95 0.84 -4.69
C LEU A 13 0.04 1.95 -4.14
N LEU A 14 0.64 3.08 -3.73
CA LEU A 14 -0.12 4.17 -3.11
C LEU A 14 -0.97 4.96 -4.09
N PHE A 15 -0.68 4.87 -5.40
CA PHE A 15 -1.50 5.49 -6.44
C PHE A 15 -2.95 5.03 -6.36
N LEU A 16 -3.23 3.85 -5.82
CA LEU A 16 -4.59 3.36 -5.56
C LEU A 16 -5.47 4.35 -4.77
N PHE A 17 -4.88 5.12 -3.86
CA PHE A 17 -5.59 6.07 -3.00
C PHE A 17 -5.55 7.50 -3.54
N ASP A 18 -4.85 7.72 -4.65
CA ASP A 18 -4.63 9.03 -5.24
C ASP A 18 -5.89 9.53 -5.97
N ILE A 19 -6.15 10.83 -5.86
CA ILE A 19 -7.24 11.52 -6.56
C ILE A 19 -7.10 11.44 -8.09
N GLU A 20 -5.87 11.30 -8.60
CA GLU A 20 -5.58 11.19 -10.03
C GLU A 20 -5.77 9.78 -10.59
N ASN A 21 -6.05 8.76 -9.76
CA ASN A 21 -6.12 7.38 -10.24
C ASN A 21 -7.42 7.03 -10.98
N SER A 22 -8.57 7.14 -10.31
CA SER A 22 -9.86 6.90 -10.95
C SER A 22 -10.97 7.69 -10.28
N HIS A 23 -11.88 8.25 -11.09
CA HIS A 23 -13.11 8.87 -10.59
C HIS A 23 -14.18 7.81 -10.38
N ASP A 24 -14.13 7.16 -9.21
CA ASP A 24 -15.09 6.15 -8.75
C ASP A 24 -15.62 6.56 -7.37
N ASP A 25 -16.82 7.12 -7.34
CA ASP A 25 -17.52 7.55 -6.13
C ASP A 25 -17.60 6.46 -5.05
N ALA A 26 -17.70 5.18 -5.43
CA ALA A 26 -17.77 4.09 -4.46
C ALA A 26 -16.41 3.88 -3.79
N ARG A 27 -15.32 3.91 -4.58
CA ARG A 27 -13.95 3.84 -4.06
C ARG A 27 -13.65 5.03 -3.16
N GLU A 28 -13.98 6.24 -3.61
CA GLU A 28 -13.77 7.48 -2.85
C GLU A 28 -14.48 7.43 -1.50
N LYS A 29 -15.75 7.01 -1.47
CA LYS A 29 -16.52 6.82 -0.22
C LYS A 29 -15.88 5.82 0.75
N ILE A 30 -15.27 4.76 0.23
CA ILE A 30 -14.56 3.79 1.07
C ILE A 30 -13.32 4.45 1.68
N ILE A 31 -12.53 5.16 0.88
CA ILE A 31 -11.28 5.81 1.34
C ILE A 31 -11.56 6.84 2.43
N VAL A 32 -12.56 7.72 2.26
CA VAL A 32 -12.92 8.73 3.27
C VAL A 32 -13.56 8.13 4.53
N SER A 33 -14.09 6.91 4.46
CA SER A 33 -14.79 6.28 5.59
C SER A 33 -13.87 5.64 6.65
N LYS A 34 -12.56 5.64 6.41
CA LYS A 34 -11.56 4.95 7.24
C LYS A 34 -10.55 5.92 7.81
N ASN A 35 -10.22 5.76 9.09
CA ASN A 35 -9.15 6.48 9.73
C ASN A 35 -7.79 5.83 9.38
N VAL A 36 -7.01 6.50 8.52
CA VAL A 36 -5.68 6.04 8.10
C VAL A 36 -4.61 6.05 9.19
N ASN A 37 -4.90 6.67 10.35
CA ASN A 37 -4.03 6.67 11.51
C ASN A 37 -4.42 5.61 12.55
N ASP A 38 -5.49 4.84 12.32
CA ASP A 38 -5.82 3.63 13.09
C ASP A 38 -5.36 2.39 12.30
N GLU A 39 -4.46 1.59 12.87
CA GLU A 39 -3.85 0.45 12.18
C GLU A 39 -4.89 -0.57 11.70
N LYS A 40 -5.99 -0.75 12.46
CA LYS A 40 -7.01 -1.73 12.13
C LYS A 40 -7.89 -1.23 10.99
N GLU A 41 -8.36 0.01 11.06
CA GLU A 41 -9.13 0.61 9.96
C GLU A 41 -8.30 0.75 8.69
N LEU A 42 -7.01 1.04 8.81
CA LEU A 42 -6.08 1.07 7.68
C LEU A 42 -5.89 -0.33 7.05
N ALA A 43 -5.74 -1.37 7.87
CA ALA A 43 -5.68 -2.75 7.37
C ALA A 43 -6.99 -3.15 6.66
N GLU A 44 -8.15 -2.77 7.20
CA GLU A 44 -9.45 -3.00 6.55
C GLU A 44 -9.55 -2.26 5.20
N LEU A 45 -9.02 -1.03 5.10
CA LEU A 45 -8.95 -0.29 3.84
C LEU A 45 -8.08 -1.03 2.80
N PHE A 46 -6.93 -1.57 3.22
CA PHE A 46 -6.07 -2.38 2.38
C PHE A 46 -6.75 -3.69 1.95
N ASP A 47 -7.47 -4.35 2.84
CA ASP A 47 -8.21 -5.57 2.49
C ASP A 47 -9.25 -5.33 1.39
N ILE A 48 -9.90 -4.16 1.40
CA ILE A 48 -10.94 -3.81 0.43
C ILE A 48 -10.34 -3.37 -0.91
N LEU A 49 -9.31 -2.51 -0.90
CA LEU A 49 -8.80 -1.88 -2.12
C LEU A 49 -7.46 -2.48 -2.58
N MET A 50 -6.49 -2.63 -1.67
CA MET A 50 -5.14 -3.07 -2.02
C MET A 50 -5.08 -4.55 -2.35
N LYS A 51 -5.79 -5.40 -1.60
CA LYS A 51 -5.77 -6.85 -1.80
C LYS A 51 -6.16 -7.28 -3.22
N PRO A 52 -7.30 -6.87 -3.80
CA PRO A 52 -7.65 -7.29 -5.16
C PRO A 52 -6.64 -6.80 -6.21
N GLU A 53 -6.13 -5.57 -6.07
CA GLU A 53 -5.11 -5.01 -6.96
C GLU A 53 -3.80 -5.80 -6.86
N PHE A 54 -3.30 -6.03 -5.65
CA PHE A 54 -2.07 -6.78 -5.40
C PHE A 54 -2.16 -8.23 -5.88
N LEU A 55 -3.32 -8.87 -5.71
CA LEU A 55 -3.56 -10.22 -6.21
C LEU A 55 -3.73 -10.28 -7.74
N SER A 56 -3.89 -9.14 -8.43
CA SER A 56 -3.83 -9.13 -9.89
C SER A 56 -2.40 -9.22 -10.43
N TYR A 57 -1.39 -8.88 -9.62
CA TYR A 57 0.02 -8.87 -10.01
C TYR A 57 0.58 -10.29 -10.12
N SER A 58 1.61 -10.45 -10.94
CA SER A 58 2.37 -11.71 -10.99
C SER A 58 3.11 -11.96 -9.67
N ALA A 59 3.38 -13.23 -9.35
CA ALA A 59 4.11 -13.59 -8.13
C ALA A 59 5.44 -12.83 -7.98
N GLN A 60 6.19 -12.63 -9.07
CA GLN A 60 7.44 -11.88 -9.07
C GLN A 60 7.25 -10.39 -8.77
N GLU A 61 6.15 -9.79 -9.24
CA GLU A 61 5.83 -8.38 -8.93
C GLU A 61 5.40 -8.21 -7.47
N ARG A 62 4.63 -9.17 -6.94
CA ARG A 62 4.25 -9.19 -5.52
C ARG A 62 5.46 -9.32 -4.60
N GLU A 63 6.36 -10.26 -4.88
CA GLU A 63 7.64 -10.39 -4.18
C GLU A 63 8.45 -9.10 -4.25
N TRP A 64 8.51 -8.46 -5.42
CA TRP A 64 9.26 -7.21 -5.58
C TRP A 64 8.69 -6.05 -4.76
N CYS A 65 7.37 -5.94 -4.64
CA CYS A 65 6.71 -4.97 -3.77
C CYS A 65 7.10 -5.18 -2.30
N ILE A 66 7.04 -6.44 -1.83
CA ILE A 66 7.38 -6.83 -0.46
C ILE A 66 8.87 -6.53 -0.18
N GLU A 67 9.78 -7.03 -1.02
CA GLU A 67 11.23 -6.80 -0.87
C GLU A 67 11.57 -5.29 -0.87
N THR A 68 10.85 -4.49 -1.67
CA THR A 68 11.05 -3.04 -1.72
C THR A 68 10.60 -2.36 -0.42
N LEU A 69 9.43 -2.72 0.12
CA LEU A 69 8.94 -2.20 1.40
C LEU A 69 9.86 -2.58 2.56
N GLU A 70 10.25 -3.85 2.65
CA GLU A 70 11.17 -4.34 3.67
C GLU A 70 12.50 -3.59 3.64
N HIS A 71 13.05 -3.33 2.44
CA HIS A 71 14.29 -2.59 2.27
C HIS A 71 14.18 -1.16 2.85
N TYR A 72 13.19 -0.37 2.42
CA TYR A 72 13.06 1.03 2.85
C TYR A 72 12.71 1.15 4.34
N LEU A 73 11.89 0.22 4.87
CA LEU A 73 11.66 0.12 6.30
C LEU A 73 12.96 -0.21 7.06
N GLY A 74 13.74 -1.17 6.57
CA GLY A 74 15.00 -1.61 7.18
C GLY A 74 16.08 -0.53 7.24
N VAL A 75 16.19 0.33 6.21
CA VAL A 75 17.15 1.44 6.20
C VAL A 75 16.69 2.69 6.95
N GLY A 76 15.48 2.68 7.53
CA GLY A 76 14.99 3.81 8.31
C GLY A 76 14.37 4.94 7.49
N ASP A 77 13.88 4.67 6.27
CA ASP A 77 13.25 5.70 5.43
C ASP A 77 11.99 6.28 6.11
N SER A 78 11.76 7.59 5.92
CA SER A 78 10.57 8.29 6.43
C SER A 78 9.37 8.21 5.50
N PHE A 79 9.58 7.83 4.24
CA PHE A 79 8.60 7.80 3.16
C PHE A 79 8.07 9.18 2.72
N ASP A 80 8.63 10.28 3.23
CA ASP A 80 8.19 11.65 2.89
C ASP A 80 8.15 11.91 1.38
N ALA A 81 9.13 11.37 0.65
CA ALA A 81 9.22 11.60 -0.79
C ALA A 81 8.11 10.88 -1.59
N VAL A 82 7.50 9.82 -1.04
CA VAL A 82 6.38 9.11 -1.69
C VAL A 82 5.07 9.83 -1.39
N PHE A 83 4.86 10.19 -0.12
CA PHE A 83 3.64 10.89 0.32
C PHE A 83 3.54 12.30 -0.25
N LYS A 84 4.66 13.00 -0.47
CA LYS A 84 4.66 14.31 -1.18
C LYS A 84 4.29 14.22 -2.66
N LYS A 85 4.28 13.01 -3.25
CA LYS A 85 4.01 12.78 -4.67
C LYS A 85 2.63 12.21 -4.95
N ILE A 86 1.82 12.07 -3.90
CA ILE A 86 0.44 11.60 -4.00
C ILE A 86 -0.47 12.63 -3.34
N THR A 87 -1.66 12.81 -3.90
CA THR A 87 -2.73 13.57 -3.27
C THR A 87 -3.87 12.61 -3.03
N THR A 88 -4.20 12.33 -1.77
CA THR A 88 -5.09 11.23 -1.40
C THR A 88 -6.48 11.70 -1.01
N TYR A 89 -7.47 10.83 -1.16
CA TYR A 89 -8.83 11.02 -0.63
C TYR A 89 -8.96 10.77 0.89
N PHE A 90 -7.86 10.63 1.63
CA PHE A 90 -7.96 10.43 3.09
C PHE A 90 -8.59 11.64 3.76
N ASP A 91 -9.48 11.39 4.73
CA ASP A 91 -10.15 12.46 5.50
C ASP A 91 -9.18 13.16 6.48
N ASP A 92 -8.17 12.42 6.95
CA ASP A 92 -7.09 12.90 7.79
C ASP A 92 -5.73 12.77 7.10
N ASP A 93 -4.81 13.68 7.43
CA ASP A 93 -3.40 13.53 7.08
C ASP A 93 -2.79 12.27 7.72
N VAL A 94 -1.87 11.62 7.00
CA VAL A 94 -1.07 10.51 7.53
C VAL A 94 -0.01 11.06 8.50
N LYS A 95 -0.22 10.84 9.80
CA LYS A 95 0.62 11.36 10.89
C LYS A 95 1.94 10.60 11.02
N ASP A 96 1.89 9.29 10.81
CA ASP A 96 3.07 8.41 10.82
C ASP A 96 3.12 7.59 9.53
N GLN A 97 3.85 8.12 8.55
CA GLN A 97 4.03 7.48 7.24
C GLN A 97 4.79 6.15 7.36
N ARG A 98 5.65 6.00 8.37
CA ARG A 98 6.40 4.75 8.56
C ARG A 98 5.47 3.67 9.11
N GLN A 99 4.63 4.00 10.10
CA GLN A 99 3.60 3.10 10.62
C GLN A 99 2.63 2.70 9.49
N PHE A 100 2.18 3.64 8.68
CA PHE A 100 1.34 3.36 7.51
C PHE A 100 1.98 2.29 6.60
N MET A 101 3.26 2.48 6.26
CA MET A 101 3.99 1.54 5.40
C MET A 101 4.29 0.18 6.08
N GLN A 102 4.38 0.14 7.41
CA GLN A 102 4.49 -1.11 8.18
C GLN A 102 3.18 -1.92 8.16
N VAL A 103 2.04 -1.24 8.30
CA VAL A 103 0.72 -1.88 8.16
C VAL A 103 0.56 -2.42 6.73
N LEU A 104 0.94 -1.62 5.72
CA LEU A 104 0.91 -2.05 4.32
C LEU A 104 1.73 -3.32 4.10
N LEU A 105 2.99 -3.34 4.56
CA LEU A 105 3.84 -4.52 4.45
C LEU A 105 3.21 -5.76 5.10
N SER A 106 2.65 -5.60 6.31
CA SER A 106 2.01 -6.68 7.05
C SER A 106 0.82 -7.26 6.27
N CYS A 107 0.00 -6.40 5.69
CA CYS A 107 -1.10 -6.80 4.80
C CYS A 107 -0.61 -7.55 3.56
N LEU A 108 0.39 -7.01 2.84
CA LEU A 108 0.92 -7.65 1.63
C LEU A 108 1.50 -9.05 1.92
N LEU A 109 2.22 -9.21 3.03
CA LEU A 109 2.73 -10.51 3.48
C LEU A 109 1.58 -11.50 3.75
N SER A 110 0.51 -11.05 4.41
CA SER A 110 -0.67 -11.88 4.65
C SER A 110 -1.32 -12.33 3.34
N TYR A 111 -1.48 -11.43 2.37
CA TYR A 111 -2.11 -11.73 1.09
C TYR A 111 -1.27 -12.72 0.27
N HIS A 112 0.05 -12.59 0.32
CA HIS A 112 0.97 -13.47 -0.39
C HIS A 112 0.93 -14.90 0.16
N VAL A 113 0.83 -15.06 1.49
CA VAL A 113 0.67 -16.38 2.14
C VAL A 113 -0.69 -17.00 1.82
N ASP A 114 -1.76 -16.22 1.85
CA ASP A 114 -3.11 -16.71 1.54
C ASP A 114 -3.22 -17.22 0.11
N ASP A 115 -2.65 -16.50 -0.86
CA ASP A 115 -2.62 -16.91 -2.28
C ASP A 115 -1.81 -18.19 -2.48
N SER A 116 -0.65 -18.31 -1.83
CA SER A 116 0.21 -19.51 -1.89
C SER A 116 -0.45 -20.77 -1.31
N ARG A 117 -1.50 -20.64 -0.50
CA ARG A 117 -2.28 -21.75 0.06
C ARG A 117 -3.46 -22.17 -0.81
N MET A 118 -3.87 -21.33 -1.75
CA MET A 118 -4.99 -21.59 -2.66
C MET A 118 -4.54 -22.09 -4.06
N GLY A 119 -3.23 -22.06 -4.34
CA GLY A 119 -2.61 -22.54 -5.58
C GLY A 119 -2.18 -24.00 -5.57
#